data_AF-D7MX69-F1
#
_entry.id   AF-D7MX69-F1
#
_cell.length_a   1.000
_cell.length_b   1.000
_cell.length_c   1.000
_cell.angle_alpha   90.00
_cell.angle_beta   90.00
_cell.angle_gamma   90.00
#
_symmetry.space_group_name_H-M   'P 1'
#
loop_
_entity.id
_entity.type
_entity.pdbx_description
1 polymer ?
#
loop_
_entity_poly.entity_id
_entity_poly.type
_entity_poly.pdbx_seq_one_letter_code
_entity_poly.pdbx_strand_id
1 'polypeptide(L)'
;MFLYEKFDHSFHFPQKEQKPVCGSILYISKLAQHIKIRQRVIATAVTYMRRVYTRKSLSEYEPRLVAPTCLYLACKAEESVVHAKLLVFYMKKLYADEKFRYEIKDILEMEMKVLEALNFYLVVFHPYRSLH
;
A
#
# COMPACT_ATOMS: atom_id res chain seq x y z
N MET A 1 -14.73 -7.78 -1.98
CA MET A 1 -14.35 -7.55 -3.39
C MET A 1 -15.19 -6.46 -4.08
N PHE A 2 -16.37 -6.08 -3.56
CA PHE A 2 -17.33 -5.20 -4.26
C PHE A 2 -17.31 -3.68 -3.94
N LEU A 3 -16.36 -3.16 -3.15
CA LEU A 3 -16.35 -1.73 -2.78
C LEU A 3 -15.19 -0.91 -3.37
N TYR A 4 -14.31 -1.51 -4.19
CA TYR A 4 -13.18 -0.78 -4.77
C TYR A 4 -13.45 -0.12 -6.13
N GLU A 5 -14.51 -0.52 -6.85
CA GLU A 5 -14.76 -0.04 -8.22
C GLU A 5 -15.54 1.29 -8.32
N LYS A 6 -16.13 1.81 -7.24
CA LYS A 6 -17.05 2.97 -7.32
C LYS A 6 -16.46 4.33 -6.92
N PHE A 7 -15.16 4.45 -6.63
CA PHE A 7 -14.56 5.71 -6.15
C PHE A 7 -13.50 6.31 -7.10
N ASP A 8 -13.61 6.06 -8.42
CA ASP A 8 -12.58 6.37 -9.43
C ASP A 8 -13.01 7.39 -10.51
N HIS A 9 -13.89 8.36 -10.22
CA HIS A 9 -14.41 9.26 -11.27
C HIS A 9 -13.68 10.62 -11.44
N SER A 10 -12.60 10.91 -10.69
CA SER A 10 -11.95 12.23 -10.77
C SER A 10 -10.41 12.24 -10.82
N PHE A 11 -9.74 11.09 -11.02
CA PHE A 11 -8.28 11.05 -11.10
C PHE A 11 -7.83 10.68 -12.51
N HIS A 12 -7.23 11.65 -13.21
CA HIS A 12 -6.63 11.45 -14.53
C HIS A 12 -5.30 10.69 -14.39
N PHE A 13 -5.39 9.39 -14.17
CA PHE A 13 -4.23 8.48 -14.17
C PHE A 13 -3.79 8.23 -15.62
N PRO A 14 -2.50 8.38 -15.97
CA PRO A 14 -2.02 8.01 -17.30
C PRO A 14 -2.19 6.49 -17.50
N GLN A 15 -2.87 6.08 -18.58
CA GLN A 15 -3.26 4.67 -18.82
C GLN A 15 -2.09 3.67 -18.88
N LYS A 16 -0.86 4.14 -19.12
CA LYS A 16 0.36 3.32 -19.12
C LYS A 16 0.72 2.78 -17.73
N GLU A 17 0.32 3.48 -16.67
CA GLU A 17 0.68 3.14 -15.28
C GLU A 17 -0.45 2.42 -14.51
N GLN A 18 -1.67 2.36 -15.06
CA GLN A 18 -2.82 1.69 -14.42
C GLN A 18 -2.64 0.17 -14.24
N LYS A 19 -2.05 -0.51 -15.22
CA LYS A 19 -1.87 -1.97 -15.20
C LYS A 19 -0.97 -2.47 -14.05
N PRO A 20 0.25 -1.92 -13.84
CA PRO A 20 1.10 -2.34 -12.71
C PRO A 20 0.53 -1.93 -11.34
N VAL A 21 -0.19 -0.80 -11.26
CA VAL A 21 -0.84 -0.32 -10.03
C VAL A 21 -1.97 -1.25 -9.57
N CYS A 22 -2.76 -1.80 -10.50
CA CYS A 22 -3.78 -2.79 -10.15
C CYS A 22 -3.16 -4.08 -9.56
N GLY A 23 -2.01 -4.51 -10.10
CA GLY A 23 -1.27 -5.66 -9.60
C GLY A 23 -0.76 -5.46 -8.17
N SER A 24 -0.25 -4.27 -7.85
CA SER A 24 0.23 -3.94 -6.49
C SER A 24 -0.92 -3.82 -5.48
N ILE A 25 -2.10 -3.34 -5.87
CA ILE A 25 -3.31 -3.32 -5.01
C ILE A 25 -3.75 -4.74 -4.63
N LEU A 26 -3.74 -5.68 -5.58
CA LEU A 26 -4.02 -7.08 -5.30
C LEU A 26 -3.00 -7.67 -4.33
N TYR A 27 -1.73 -7.29 -4.48
CA TYR A 27 -0.68 -7.72 -3.57
C TYR A 27 -0.89 -7.22 -2.14
N ILE A 28 -1.25 -5.94 -1.94
CA ILE A 28 -1.62 -5.39 -0.64
C ILE A 28 -2.75 -6.20 -0.01
N SER A 29 -3.78 -6.51 -0.80
CA SER A 29 -4.95 -7.27 -0.32
C SER A 29 -4.58 -8.68 0.12
N LYS A 30 -3.73 -9.39 -0.64
CA LYS A 30 -3.23 -10.73 -0.27
C LYS A 30 -2.37 -10.70 0.99
N LEU A 31 -1.44 -9.75 1.09
CA LEU A 31 -0.64 -9.55 2.31
C LEU A 31 -1.52 -9.30 3.52
N ALA A 32 -2.49 -8.38 3.38
CA ALA A 32 -3.39 -8.01 4.45
C ALA A 32 -4.29 -9.17 4.91
N GLN A 33 -4.72 -10.05 4.00
CA GLN A 33 -5.45 -11.27 4.35
C GLN A 33 -4.60 -12.23 5.20
N HIS A 34 -3.33 -12.42 4.86
CA HIS A 34 -2.43 -13.26 5.65
C HIS A 34 -2.12 -12.66 7.03
N ILE A 35 -2.01 -11.34 7.13
CA ILE A 35 -1.74 -10.61 8.38
C ILE A 35 -3.04 -10.39 9.20
N LYS A 36 -4.22 -10.71 8.65
CA LYS A 36 -5.55 -10.47 9.23
C LYS A 36 -5.82 -8.98 9.56
N ILE A 37 -5.40 -8.10 8.66
CA ILE A 37 -5.58 -6.64 8.80
C ILE A 37 -7.03 -6.24 8.48
N ARG A 38 -7.55 -5.24 9.19
CA ARG A 38 -8.91 -4.69 8.98
C ARG A 38 -9.04 -4.03 7.60
N GLN A 39 -10.22 -4.14 6.98
CA GLN A 39 -10.49 -3.56 5.65
C GLN A 39 -10.23 -2.06 5.58
N ARG A 40 -10.50 -1.32 6.66
CA ARG A 40 -10.21 0.11 6.76
C ARG A 40 -8.74 0.45 6.47
N VAL A 41 -7.82 -0.33 7.06
CA VAL A 41 -6.38 -0.13 6.85
C VAL A 41 -5.98 -0.44 5.41
N ILE A 42 -6.58 -1.47 4.81
CA ILE A 42 -6.35 -1.82 3.40
C ILE A 42 -6.79 -0.66 2.50
N ALA A 43 -7.95 -0.06 2.78
CA ALA A 43 -8.44 1.12 2.05
C ALA A 43 -7.50 2.32 2.18
N THR A 44 -6.95 2.58 3.37
CA THR A 44 -5.92 3.61 3.58
C THR A 44 -4.66 3.31 2.74
N ALA A 45 -4.17 2.07 2.79
CA ALA A 45 -2.98 1.65 2.07
C ALA A 45 -3.12 1.79 0.55
N VAL A 46 -4.27 1.40 -0.02
CA VAL A 46 -4.56 1.57 -1.45
C VAL A 46 -4.63 3.05 -1.83
N THR A 47 -5.20 3.88 -0.96
CA THR A 47 -5.25 5.34 -1.16
C THR A 47 -3.85 5.95 -1.19
N TYR A 48 -2.96 5.54 -0.27
CA TYR A 48 -1.55 5.95 -0.28
C TYR A 48 -0.86 5.54 -1.57
N MET A 49 -1.04 4.29 -1.99
CA MET A 49 -0.54 3.77 -3.26
C MET A 49 -0.92 4.72 -4.41
N ARG A 50 -2.22 4.99 -4.58
CA ARG A 50 -2.70 5.86 -5.67
C ARG A 50 -2.12 7.26 -5.59
N ARG A 51 -2.04 7.85 -4.40
CA ARG A 51 -1.47 9.20 -4.18
C ARG A 51 0.02 9.26 -4.55
N VAL A 52 0.81 8.26 -4.18
CA VAL A 52 2.25 8.20 -4.50
C VAL A 52 2.46 8.17 -6.01
N TYR A 53 1.78 7.26 -6.72
CA TYR A 53 1.97 7.08 -8.16
C TYR A 53 1.31 8.15 -9.03
N THR A 54 0.57 9.08 -8.44
CA THR A 54 0.15 10.30 -9.17
C THR A 54 1.31 11.29 -9.28
N ARG A 55 2.24 11.27 -8.32
CA ARG A 55 3.33 12.26 -8.20
C ARG A 55 4.68 11.69 -8.58
N LYS A 56 4.86 10.38 -8.45
CA LYS A 56 6.12 9.66 -8.63
C LYS A 56 5.97 8.61 -9.72
N SER A 57 7.04 8.43 -10.51
CA SER A 57 7.06 7.45 -11.59
C SER A 57 7.34 6.03 -11.07
N LEU A 58 6.86 5.02 -11.82
CA LEU A 58 7.12 3.60 -11.54
C LEU A 58 8.60 3.19 -11.60
N SER A 59 9.44 4.02 -12.22
CA SER A 59 10.88 3.75 -12.34
C SER A 59 11.65 4.13 -11.08
N GLU A 60 11.18 5.14 -10.34
CA GLU A 60 11.82 5.61 -9.10
C GLU A 60 11.29 4.84 -7.88
N TYR A 61 10.02 4.41 -7.94
CA TYR A 61 9.32 3.72 -6.86
C TYR A 61 8.87 2.35 -7.34
N GLU A 62 9.51 1.29 -6.82
CA GLU A 62 9.15 -0.07 -7.20
C GLU A 62 7.82 -0.50 -6.54
N PRO A 63 6.78 -0.89 -7.31
CA PRO A 63 5.47 -1.24 -6.76
C PRO A 63 5.49 -2.39 -5.76
N ARG A 64 6.45 -3.31 -5.87
CA ARG A 64 6.61 -4.47 -5.00
C ARG A 64 7.07 -4.09 -3.59
N LEU A 65 7.91 -3.05 -3.47
CA LEU A 65 8.38 -2.53 -2.19
C LEU A 65 7.44 -1.45 -1.64
N VAL A 66 6.87 -0.61 -2.50
CA VAL A 66 5.95 0.45 -2.08
C VAL A 66 4.64 -0.10 -1.53
N ALA A 67 4.08 -1.16 -2.11
CA ALA A 67 2.85 -1.78 -1.62
C ALA A 67 2.90 -2.18 -0.12
N PRO A 68 3.87 -2.98 0.34
CA PRO A 68 4.00 -3.35 1.74
C PRO A 68 4.35 -2.14 2.62
N THR A 69 5.20 -1.22 2.15
CA THR A 69 5.49 0.02 2.90
C THR A 69 4.24 0.89 3.10
N CYS A 70 3.39 1.03 2.08
CA CYS A 70 2.10 1.73 2.20
C CYS A 70 1.18 1.03 3.21
N LEU A 71 1.15 -0.31 3.22
CA LEU A 71 0.38 -1.08 4.19
C LEU A 71 0.93 -0.88 5.62
N TYR A 72 2.24 -0.90 5.81
CA TYR A 72 2.88 -0.64 7.09
C TYR A 72 2.56 0.76 7.62
N LEU A 73 2.64 1.77 6.77
CA LEU A 73 2.32 3.15 7.12
C LEU A 73 0.84 3.33 7.44
N ALA A 74 -0.04 2.69 6.67
CA ALA A 74 -1.48 2.68 6.92
C ALA A 74 -1.82 2.00 8.25
N CYS A 75 -1.14 0.89 8.60
CA CYS A 75 -1.29 0.24 9.89
C CYS A 75 -0.96 1.21 11.03
N LYS A 76 0.15 1.97 10.91
CA LYS A 76 0.52 2.98 11.91
C LYS A 76 -0.51 4.12 12.00
N ALA A 77 -0.99 4.63 10.87
CA ALA A 77 -1.94 5.74 10.81
C ALA A 77 -3.33 5.37 11.37
N GLU A 78 -3.75 4.11 11.23
CA GLU A 78 -5.03 3.58 11.70
C GLU A 78 -4.91 2.84 13.05
N GLU A 79 -3.81 3.07 13.79
CA GLU A 79 -3.53 2.50 15.12
C GLU A 79 -3.60 0.95 15.17
N SER A 80 -3.28 0.31 14.05
CA SER A 80 -3.17 -1.14 13.94
C SER A 80 -1.71 -1.56 14.15
N VAL A 81 -1.42 -2.26 15.24
CA VAL A 81 -0.05 -2.70 15.55
C VAL A 81 0.37 -3.85 14.63
N VAL A 82 1.22 -3.55 13.64
CA VAL A 82 1.86 -4.56 12.77
C VAL A 82 3.37 -4.38 12.82
N HIS A 83 4.09 -5.43 13.18
CA HIS A 83 5.56 -5.40 13.20
C HIS A 83 6.14 -5.51 11.79
N ALA A 84 7.13 -4.67 11.46
CA ALA A 84 7.84 -4.74 10.17
C ALA A 84 8.45 -6.12 9.90
N LYS A 85 8.93 -6.82 10.95
CA LYS A 85 9.42 -8.22 10.85
C LYS A 85 8.39 -9.17 10.27
N LEU A 86 7.13 -9.05 10.71
CA LEU A 86 6.03 -9.89 10.24
C LEU A 86 5.70 -9.59 8.78
N LEU A 87 5.73 -8.32 8.40
CA LEU A 87 5.50 -7.88 7.03
C LEU A 87 6.57 -8.46 6.08
N VAL A 88 7.86 -8.32 6.41
CA VAL A 88 8.97 -8.91 5.63
C VAL A 88 8.82 -10.42 5.51
N PHE A 89 8.41 -11.10 6.58
CA PHE A 89 8.18 -12.55 6.55
C PHE A 89 7.11 -12.94 5.53
N TYR A 90 5.97 -12.26 5.51
CA TYR A 90 4.91 -12.53 4.54
C TYR A 90 5.26 -12.07 3.12
N MET A 91 6.05 -11.02 2.96
CA MET A 91 6.58 -10.61 1.66
C MET A 91 7.44 -11.73 1.04
N LYS A 92 8.38 -12.28 1.81
CA LYS A 92 9.23 -13.41 1.41
C LYS A 92 8.42 -14.68 1.15
N LYS A 93 7.36 -14.91 1.92
CA LYS A 93 6.47 -16.08 1.75
C LYS A 93 5.63 -16.00 0.47
N LEU A 94 5.15 -14.81 0.11
CA LEU A 94 4.32 -14.62 -1.09
C LEU A 94 5.16 -14.57 -2.37
N TYR A 95 6.39 -14.07 -2.30
CA TYR A 95 7.34 -14.05 -3.41
C TYR A 95 8.63 -14.73 -2.97
N ALA A 96 8.73 -16.02 -3.28
CA ALA A 96 9.94 -16.84 -3.05
C ALA A 96 11.07 -16.55 -4.06
N ASP A 97 10.90 -15.54 -4.91
CA ASP A 97 11.83 -15.19 -5.97
C ASP A 97 13.11 -14.59 -5.34
N GLU A 98 14.26 -15.26 -5.53
CA GLU A 98 15.52 -14.88 -4.86
C GLU A 98 16.01 -13.47 -5.23
N LYS A 99 15.52 -12.94 -6.35
CA LYS A 99 15.92 -11.64 -6.90
C LYS A 99 15.45 -10.46 -6.04
N PHE A 100 14.47 -10.66 -5.15
CA PHE A 100 13.82 -9.59 -4.39
C PHE A 100 13.79 -9.89 -2.88
N ARG A 101 14.97 -10.12 -2.29
CA ARG A 101 15.14 -10.29 -0.83
C ARG A 101 15.16 -8.94 -0.11
N TYR A 102 14.00 -8.31 0.04
CA TYR A 102 13.90 -7.08 0.82
C TYR A 102 14.13 -7.35 2.32
N GLU A 103 14.86 -6.44 2.96
CA GLU A 103 15.07 -6.38 4.40
C GLU A 103 14.20 -5.31 5.06
N ILE A 104 14.17 -5.31 6.40
CA ILE A 104 13.47 -4.28 7.17
C ILE A 104 14.02 -2.88 6.85
N LYS A 105 15.33 -2.78 6.58
CA LYS A 105 16.00 -1.52 6.23
C LYS A 105 15.39 -0.90 4.97
N ASP A 106 15.14 -1.70 3.94
CA ASP A 106 14.57 -1.23 2.67
C ASP A 106 13.15 -0.68 2.88
N ILE A 107 12.35 -1.35 3.73
CA ILE A 107 11.02 -0.87 4.09
C ILE A 107 11.10 0.46 4.84
N LEU A 108 12.01 0.59 5.80
CA LEU A 108 12.18 1.82 6.59
C LEU A 108 12.70 2.99 5.75
N GLU A 109 13.62 2.74 4.81
CA GLU A 109 14.08 3.78 3.87
C GLU A 109 12.94 4.20 2.94
N MET A 110 12.20 3.23 2.40
CA MET A 110 11.06 3.50 1.53
C MET A 110 9.93 4.20 2.27
N GLU A 111 9.79 3.97 3.58
CA GLU A 111 8.78 4.62 4.41
C GLU A 111 8.93 6.14 4.37
N MET A 112 10.14 6.63 4.57
CA MET A 112 10.43 8.07 4.54
C MET A 112 10.15 8.66 3.15
N LYS A 113 10.55 7.95 2.09
CA LYS A 113 10.28 8.35 0.70
C LYS A 113 8.77 8.43 0.40
N VAL A 114 7.99 7.46 0.87
CA VAL A 114 6.53 7.45 0.71
C VAL A 114 5.86 8.57 1.50
N LEU A 115 6.33 8.84 2.72
CA LEU A 115 5.84 9.95 3.55
C LEU A 115 6.03 11.30 2.86
N GLU A 116 7.21 11.52 2.29
CA GLU A 116 7.52 12.72 1.52
C GLU A 116 6.64 12.83 0.26
N ALA A 117 6.47 11.74 -0.49
CA ALA A 117 5.60 11.72 -1.67
C ALA A 117 4.12 12.06 -1.33
N LEU A 118 3.66 11.66 -0.14
CA LEU A 118 2.33 11.98 0.39
C LEU A 118 2.24 13.39 1.01
N ASN A 119 3.33 14.17 1.05
CA ASN A 119 3.43 15.42 1.81
C ASN A 119 2.96 15.27 3.27
N PHE A 120 3.20 14.11 3.89
CA PHE A 120 2.75 13.79 5.26
C PHE A 120 1.22 13.85 5.49
N TYR A 121 0.40 13.90 4.42
CA TYR A 121 -1.06 13.82 4.52
C TYR A 121 -1.54 12.37 4.64
N LEU A 122 -1.46 11.84 5.86
CA LEU A 122 -1.82 10.45 6.20
C LEU A 122 -3.30 10.26 6.53
N VAL A 123 -4.04 11.33 6.83
CA VAL A 123 -5.45 11.21 7.18
C VAL A 123 -6.27 10.84 5.93
N VAL A 124 -6.95 9.69 5.99
CA VAL A 124 -7.88 9.24 4.96
C VAL A 124 -9.25 9.03 5.59
N PHE A 125 -10.24 9.78 5.11
CA PHE A 125 -11.62 9.63 5.56
C PHE A 125 -12.31 8.53 4.76
N HIS A 126 -12.67 7.47 5.47
CA HIS A 126 -13.32 6.30 4.91
C HIS A 126 -14.84 6.39 5.08
N PRO A 127 -15.64 6.14 4.04
CA PRO A 127 -17.11 6.11 4.14
C PRO A 127 -17.62 4.93 5.00
N TYR A 128 -16.75 4.02 5.39
CA TYR A 128 -17.04 2.86 6.23
C TYR A 128 -17.39 3.19 7.70
N ARG A 129 -17.43 4.47 8.11
CA ARG A 129 -17.83 4.88 9.48
C ARG A 129 -19.32 4.72 9.79
N SER A 130 -20.17 4.45 8.79
CA SER A 130 -21.64 4.58 8.93
C SER A 130 -22.40 3.24 8.94
N LEU A 131 -21.90 2.21 9.61
CA LEU A 131 -22.75 1.09 10.04
C LEU A 131 -22.65 0.96 11.56
N HIS A 132 -23.52 1.70 12.24
CA HIS A 132 -23.88 1.50 13.64
C HIS A 132 -25.34 1.06 13.66
#